data_AF-V4AUQ2-F1
#
_entry.id   AF-V4AUQ2-F1
#
_cell.length_a   1.000
_cell.length_b   1.000
_cell.length_c   1.000
_cell.angle_alpha   90.00
_cell.angle_beta   90.00
_cell.angle_gamma   90.00
#
_symmetry.space_group_name_H-M   'P 1'
#
loop_
_entity.id
_entity.type
_entity.pdbx_description
1 polymer ?
#
loop_
_entity_poly.entity_id
_entity_poly.type
_entity_poly.pdbx_seq_one_letter_code
_entity_poly.pdbx_strand_id
1 'polypeptide(L)'
;MANMNMEFEDNLQEKRYFITKCQNSQSLQRCMDSGQWACRDRLAPPHPREFIGQAFNGGKVILIFSVSGCHGFHGYCQITTAPSLDNCKIDEESGQSKDLTNSNWYQFSVSWPDSIVTFKCQKFLSFEETKEFVSCDGTLVNNARNWQEIPGNIGEDMCNLIDEKVVEMKTSLEYKNQKMDNCTSNPFLDSKILTENSVEFYWKSFVKKVEEELGKVHLACPFGSQRYNLSTPESDIDVFIVYQAKTEDILGFNPPKQTIKNHEKELCDYTVLEIFRYTELLLSGDARCVETLFLHESSIIYASPEWREFQCLDKYLRDAQGSNGVKQLVKWKTNHENIENIPTKINKLCYVIVRLLQNASDVVNGKEIKVFRTEESEEKQFLMKIRRNELTYSEIWSEITRLQDEIEKKKNEINDDKISLQTFLESWLLCQRKSNLLDNT
;
A
#
# COMPACT_ATOMS: atom_id res chain seq x y z
N MET A 1 31.01 -12.20 -58.01
CA MET A 1 29.90 -13.13 -57.76
C MET A 1 29.22 -12.65 -56.51
N ALA A 2 28.04 -12.05 -56.67
CA ALA A 2 27.31 -11.34 -55.64
C ALA A 2 26.54 -12.33 -54.76
N ASN A 3 26.72 -12.22 -53.44
CA ASN A 3 25.77 -12.71 -52.46
C ASN A 3 25.02 -11.47 -51.95
N MET A 4 23.75 -11.35 -52.35
CA MET A 4 22.85 -10.29 -51.93
C MET A 4 21.60 -10.95 -51.39
N ASN A 5 21.39 -10.74 -50.09
CA ASN A 5 20.13 -10.58 -49.37
C ASN A 5 18.94 -11.47 -49.81
N MET A 6 18.74 -12.56 -49.06
CA MET A 6 17.40 -13.04 -48.75
C MET A 6 16.88 -12.22 -47.55
N GLU A 7 16.35 -11.03 -47.83
CA GLU A 7 15.34 -10.45 -46.94
C GLU A 7 13.99 -10.99 -47.40
N PHE A 8 13.31 -11.65 -46.48
CA PHE A 8 11.94 -12.11 -46.65
C PHE A 8 11.06 -10.91 -47.01
N GLU A 9 10.41 -10.97 -48.17
CA GLU A 9 9.31 -10.08 -48.53
C GLU A 9 8.17 -10.28 -47.52
N ASP A 10 8.14 -9.45 -46.48
CA ASP A 10 6.96 -9.24 -45.66
C ASP A 10 5.90 -8.62 -46.59
N ASN A 11 4.96 -9.46 -47.06
CA ASN A 11 3.76 -9.02 -47.74
C ASN A 11 3.12 -7.90 -46.88
N LEU A 12 3.13 -6.65 -47.36
CA LEU A 12 2.48 -5.51 -46.72
C LEU A 12 0.95 -5.74 -46.68
N GLN A 13 0.50 -6.57 -45.76
CA GLN A 13 -0.91 -6.64 -45.39
C GLN A 13 -1.25 -5.35 -44.64
N GLU A 14 -2.26 -4.64 -45.14
CA GLU A 14 -2.75 -3.40 -44.54
C GLU A 14 -3.23 -3.69 -43.10
N LYS A 15 -2.67 -2.96 -42.13
CA LYS A 15 -3.09 -3.04 -40.72
C LYS A 15 -4.17 -1.99 -40.48
N ARG A 16 -5.30 -2.41 -39.92
CA ARG A 16 -6.40 -1.52 -39.52
C ARG A 16 -6.56 -1.53 -38.00
N TYR A 17 -6.79 -0.36 -37.41
CA TYR A 17 -6.75 -0.16 -35.97
C TYR A 17 -8.08 0.36 -35.45
N PHE A 18 -8.60 -0.24 -34.39
CA PHE A 18 -9.89 0.13 -33.80
C PHE A 18 -9.77 0.34 -32.29
N ILE A 19 -10.36 1.42 -31.79
CA ILE A 19 -10.52 1.64 -30.35
C ILE A 19 -11.63 0.75 -29.82
N THR A 20 -11.30 -0.08 -28.84
CA THR A 20 -12.23 -0.98 -28.15
C THR A 20 -12.42 -0.51 -26.71
N LYS A 21 -13.65 -0.14 -26.37
CA LYS A 21 -14.02 0.30 -25.02
C LYS A 21 -14.56 -0.90 -24.25
N CYS A 22 -13.97 -1.17 -23.09
CA CYS A 22 -14.47 -2.17 -22.15
C CYS A 22 -15.04 -1.49 -20.90
N GLN A 23 -16.05 -2.10 -20.28
CA GLN A 23 -16.77 -1.48 -19.16
C GLN A 23 -15.97 -1.57 -17.86
N ASN A 24 -15.27 -2.68 -17.65
CA ASN A 24 -14.51 -2.94 -16.43
C ASN A 24 -13.27 -3.78 -16.73
N SER A 25 -12.30 -3.75 -15.82
CA SER A 25 -11.05 -4.50 -15.95
C SER A 25 -11.25 -6.02 -15.89
N GLN A 26 -12.37 -6.52 -15.32
CA GLN A 26 -12.64 -7.96 -15.28
C GLN A 26 -12.93 -8.52 -16.68
N SER A 27 -13.70 -7.81 -17.50
CA SER A 27 -13.94 -8.20 -18.89
C SER A 27 -12.63 -8.22 -19.68
N LEU A 28 -11.80 -7.18 -19.52
CA LEU A 28 -10.48 -7.13 -20.16
C LEU A 28 -9.59 -8.30 -19.72
N GLN A 29 -9.57 -8.63 -18.42
CA GLN A 29 -8.77 -9.75 -17.91
C GLN A 29 -9.23 -11.08 -18.51
N ARG A 30 -10.55 -11.31 -18.59
CA ARG A 30 -11.08 -12.51 -19.25
C ARG A 30 -10.68 -12.59 -20.73
N CYS A 31 -10.65 -11.46 -21.44
CA CYS A 31 -10.16 -11.40 -22.82
C CYS A 31 -8.70 -11.84 -22.93
N MET A 32 -7.84 -11.31 -22.05
CA MET A 32 -6.43 -11.67 -21.98
C MET A 32 -6.24 -13.15 -21.63
N ASP A 33 -7.02 -13.69 -20.69
CA ASP A 33 -6.90 -15.07 -20.22
C ASP A 33 -7.45 -16.10 -21.22
N SER A 34 -8.56 -15.77 -21.91
CA SER A 34 -9.24 -16.70 -22.83
C SER A 34 -8.81 -16.55 -24.29
N GLY A 35 -8.21 -15.42 -24.67
CA GLY A 35 -7.95 -15.08 -26.07
C GLY A 35 -9.22 -14.92 -26.89
N GLN A 36 -10.36 -14.62 -26.26
CA GLN A 36 -11.65 -14.42 -26.94
C GLN A 36 -12.21 -13.04 -26.62
N TRP A 37 -12.80 -12.40 -27.63
CA TRP A 37 -13.57 -11.17 -27.48
C TRP A 37 -14.86 -11.25 -28.30
N ALA A 38 -15.80 -10.35 -28.02
CA ALA A 38 -17.08 -10.33 -28.68
C ALA A 38 -17.52 -8.91 -29.01
N CYS A 39 -18.37 -8.78 -30.02
CA CYS A 39 -19.07 -7.56 -30.33
C CYS A 39 -20.56 -7.82 -30.52
N ARG A 40 -21.35 -6.78 -30.28
CA ARG A 40 -22.81 -6.80 -30.42
C ARG A 40 -23.23 -5.91 -31.59
N ASP A 41 -24.28 -6.34 -32.27
CA ASP A 41 -24.93 -5.49 -33.28
C ASP A 41 -25.51 -4.22 -32.63
N ARG A 42 -25.22 -3.07 -33.25
CA ARG A 42 -25.83 -1.78 -32.88
C ARG A 42 -27.32 -1.74 -33.27
N LEU A 43 -28.08 -0.84 -32.65
CA LEU A 43 -29.49 -0.59 -32.99
C LEU A 43 -29.68 -0.20 -34.47
N ALA A 44 -28.73 0.55 -35.02
CA ALA A 44 -28.68 0.93 -36.42
C ALA A 44 -27.27 0.62 -36.99
N PRO A 45 -27.18 0.25 -38.27
CA PRO A 45 -25.89 0.03 -38.93
C PRO A 45 -25.03 1.31 -38.95
N PRO A 46 -23.69 1.18 -39.14
CA PRO A 46 -22.96 -0.05 -39.43
C PRO A 46 -22.69 -0.89 -38.18
N HIS A 47 -22.86 -2.22 -38.31
CA HIS A 47 -22.65 -3.17 -37.21
C HIS A 47 -21.17 -3.53 -37.06
N PRO A 48 -20.62 -3.62 -35.82
CA PRO A 48 -19.22 -3.99 -35.57
C PRO A 48 -18.73 -5.22 -36.31
N ARG A 49 -19.54 -6.29 -36.34
CA ARG A 49 -19.21 -7.52 -37.06
C ARG A 49 -18.92 -7.31 -38.55
N GLU A 50 -19.61 -6.36 -39.18
CA GLU A 50 -19.54 -6.17 -40.63
C GLU A 50 -18.24 -5.48 -41.01
N PHE A 51 -17.92 -4.35 -40.38
CA PHE A 51 -16.70 -3.61 -40.70
C PHE A 51 -15.44 -4.26 -40.12
N ILE A 52 -15.52 -4.93 -38.97
CA ILE A 52 -14.40 -5.74 -38.44
C ILE A 52 -14.17 -6.95 -39.34
N GLY A 53 -15.23 -7.65 -39.75
CA GLY A 53 -15.11 -8.80 -40.66
C GLY A 53 -14.55 -8.39 -42.02
N GLN A 54 -15.00 -7.26 -42.59
CA GLN A 54 -14.42 -6.70 -43.81
C GLN A 54 -12.95 -6.30 -43.63
N ALA A 55 -12.61 -5.64 -42.52
CA ALA A 55 -11.22 -5.27 -42.22
C ALA A 55 -10.33 -6.50 -42.07
N PHE A 56 -10.81 -7.56 -41.41
CA PHE A 56 -10.11 -8.82 -41.24
C PHE A 56 -9.87 -9.55 -42.56
N ASN A 57 -10.85 -9.54 -43.46
CA ASN A 57 -10.69 -10.10 -44.81
C ASN A 57 -9.68 -9.30 -45.65
N GLY A 58 -9.50 -8.00 -45.37
CA GLY A 58 -8.58 -7.12 -46.06
C GLY A 58 -7.15 -7.13 -45.52
N GLY A 59 -6.91 -7.62 -44.29
CA GLY A 59 -5.60 -7.62 -43.68
C GLY A 59 -5.64 -7.83 -42.17
N LYS A 60 -4.64 -7.30 -41.46
CA LYS A 60 -4.51 -7.47 -40.01
C LYS A 60 -5.38 -6.44 -39.29
N VAL A 61 -6.14 -6.88 -38.29
CA VAL A 61 -6.96 -5.98 -37.46
C VAL A 61 -6.42 -5.95 -36.05
N ILE A 62 -6.11 -4.74 -35.58
CA ILE A 62 -5.60 -4.47 -34.24
C ILE A 62 -6.67 -3.76 -33.42
N LEU A 63 -6.93 -4.25 -32.22
CA LEU A 63 -7.83 -3.65 -31.25
C LEU A 63 -7.02 -3.01 -30.14
N ILE A 64 -7.25 -1.73 -29.87
CA ILE A 64 -6.59 -0.98 -28.78
C ILE A 64 -7.61 -0.77 -27.67
N PHE A 65 -7.32 -1.30 -26.48
CA PHE A 65 -8.29 -1.37 -25.38
C PHE A 65 -8.22 -0.17 -24.44
N SER A 66 -9.39 0.34 -24.07
CA SER A 66 -9.55 1.37 -23.04
C SER A 66 -10.68 0.99 -22.09
N VAL A 67 -10.36 0.86 -20.80
CA VAL A 67 -11.35 0.60 -19.74
C VAL A 67 -12.05 1.90 -19.37
N SER A 68 -13.37 1.85 -19.33
CA SER A 68 -14.23 2.98 -18.97
C SER A 68 -13.91 3.49 -17.56
N GLY A 69 -13.73 4.81 -17.42
CA GLY A 69 -13.39 5.45 -16.14
C GLY A 69 -11.91 5.38 -15.74
N CYS A 70 -11.06 4.65 -16.46
CA CYS A 70 -9.62 4.55 -16.15
C CYS A 70 -8.75 5.65 -16.81
N HIS A 71 -9.36 6.45 -17.70
CA HIS A 71 -8.73 7.57 -18.40
C HIS A 71 -7.39 7.20 -19.09
N GLY A 72 -7.42 6.13 -19.89
CA GLY A 72 -6.24 5.66 -20.62
C GLY A 72 -6.44 4.35 -21.40
N PHE A 73 -5.34 3.83 -21.94
CA PHE A 73 -5.25 2.62 -22.74
C PHE A 73 -4.47 1.51 -22.00
N HIS A 74 -4.93 0.27 -22.17
CA HIS A 74 -4.56 -0.88 -21.34
C HIS A 74 -3.89 -2.01 -22.14
N GLY A 75 -3.56 -1.74 -23.41
CA GLY A 75 -2.91 -2.69 -24.31
C GLY A 75 -3.63 -2.80 -25.64
N TYR A 76 -3.08 -3.63 -26.51
CA TYR A 76 -3.65 -3.94 -27.80
C TYR A 76 -3.54 -5.44 -28.11
N CYS A 77 -4.39 -5.93 -29.02
CA CYS A 77 -4.34 -7.31 -29.50
C CYS A 77 -4.69 -7.38 -30.99
N GLN A 78 -4.29 -8.47 -31.64
CA GLN A 78 -4.65 -8.75 -33.04
C GLN A 78 -5.82 -9.73 -33.10
N ILE A 79 -6.81 -9.47 -33.95
CA ILE A 79 -7.86 -10.46 -34.25
C ILE A 79 -7.27 -11.62 -35.06
N THR A 80 -7.58 -12.86 -34.68
CA THR A 80 -7.10 -14.09 -35.33
C THR A 80 -8.18 -14.89 -36.05
N THR A 81 -9.46 -14.64 -35.74
CA THR A 81 -10.59 -15.26 -36.45
C THR A 81 -11.66 -14.22 -36.80
N ALA A 82 -12.42 -14.48 -37.87
CA ALA A 82 -13.51 -13.58 -38.28
C ALA A 82 -14.67 -13.64 -37.25
N PRO A 83 -15.40 -12.53 -37.03
CA PRO A 83 -16.59 -12.52 -36.17
C PRO A 83 -17.61 -13.55 -36.63
N SER A 84 -17.99 -14.46 -35.73
CA SER A 84 -18.96 -15.53 -36.00
C SER A 84 -20.04 -15.58 -34.94
N LEU A 85 -21.24 -16.02 -35.33
CA LEU A 85 -22.36 -16.17 -34.41
C LEU A 85 -22.13 -17.42 -33.56
N ASP A 86 -21.91 -17.26 -32.26
CA ASP A 86 -21.78 -18.38 -31.32
C ASP A 86 -22.75 -18.20 -30.14
N ASN A 87 -23.37 -19.30 -29.71
CA ASN A 87 -24.36 -19.35 -28.64
C ASN A 87 -23.73 -19.39 -27.24
N CYS A 88 -22.40 -19.30 -27.13
CA CYS A 88 -21.71 -19.28 -25.85
C CYS A 88 -21.89 -17.94 -25.13
N LYS A 89 -22.42 -17.98 -23.90
CA LYS A 89 -22.64 -16.81 -23.03
C LYS A 89 -21.30 -16.28 -22.52
N ILE A 90 -20.78 -15.22 -23.14
CA ILE A 90 -19.82 -14.33 -22.48
C ILE A 90 -20.65 -13.23 -21.79
N ASP A 91 -20.48 -13.09 -20.48
CA ASP A 91 -21.27 -12.14 -19.68
C ASP A 91 -21.17 -10.70 -20.21
N GLU A 92 -22.36 -10.12 -20.39
CA GLU A 92 -22.77 -8.74 -20.61
C GLU A 92 -21.68 -7.64 -20.65
N GLU A 93 -21.49 -7.03 -21.83
CA GLU A 93 -21.37 -5.57 -21.88
C GLU A 93 -22.78 -4.99 -21.69
N SER A 94 -23.01 -4.17 -20.66
CA SER A 94 -24.04 -3.14 -20.78
C SER A 94 -23.82 -1.98 -19.82
N GLY A 95 -23.24 -0.91 -20.35
CA GLY A 95 -23.83 0.39 -20.17
C GLY A 95 -24.97 0.54 -21.19
N GLN A 96 -26.21 0.63 -20.70
CA GLN A 96 -27.49 0.97 -21.35
C GLN A 96 -28.55 -0.16 -21.50
N SER A 97 -29.71 0.14 -20.88
CA SER A 97 -31.08 -0.40 -20.88
C SER A 97 -31.37 -1.91 -20.85
N LYS A 98 -32.21 -2.27 -19.88
CA LYS A 98 -32.92 -3.57 -19.67
C LYS A 98 -33.86 -4.03 -20.81
N ASP A 99 -33.87 -3.36 -21.95
CA ASP A 99 -34.67 -3.75 -23.10
C ASP A 99 -33.74 -4.04 -24.26
N LEU A 100 -33.64 -5.31 -24.69
CA LEU A 100 -33.28 -5.80 -26.03
C LEU A 100 -33.04 -7.32 -25.94
N THR A 101 -34.12 -8.09 -25.89
CA THR A 101 -34.15 -9.56 -25.89
C THR A 101 -33.73 -10.21 -27.21
N ASN A 102 -33.08 -9.47 -28.14
CA ASN A 102 -32.91 -9.91 -29.52
C ASN A 102 -31.58 -9.47 -30.19
N SER A 103 -30.52 -9.25 -29.42
CA SER A 103 -29.22 -8.91 -30.02
C SER A 103 -28.31 -10.13 -30.15
N ASN A 104 -27.92 -10.41 -31.38
CA ASN A 104 -26.90 -11.38 -31.70
C ASN A 104 -25.53 -10.90 -31.23
N TRP A 105 -24.81 -11.79 -30.53
CA TRP A 105 -23.42 -11.61 -30.16
C TRP A 105 -22.53 -12.34 -31.16
N TYR A 106 -21.42 -11.70 -31.53
CA TYR A 106 -20.46 -12.24 -32.49
C TYR A 106 -19.11 -12.34 -31.83
N GLN A 107 -18.58 -13.56 -31.77
CA GLN A 107 -17.32 -13.88 -31.12
C GLN A 107 -16.20 -14.02 -32.13
N PHE A 108 -15.00 -13.67 -31.69
CA PHE A 108 -13.77 -13.85 -32.44
C PHE A 108 -12.60 -14.01 -31.47
N SER A 109 -11.59 -14.72 -31.94
CA SER A 109 -10.36 -14.96 -31.19
C SER A 109 -9.38 -13.83 -31.42
N VAL A 110 -8.59 -13.56 -30.40
CA VAL A 110 -7.57 -12.51 -30.38
C VAL A 110 -6.25 -13.05 -29.84
N SER A 111 -5.15 -12.49 -30.33
CA SER A 111 -3.80 -12.76 -29.85
C SER A 111 -3.20 -11.49 -29.24
N TRP A 112 -2.78 -11.60 -27.98
CA TRP A 112 -2.14 -10.53 -27.23
C TRP A 112 -0.62 -10.71 -27.26
N PRO A 113 0.17 -9.63 -27.31
CA PRO A 113 1.59 -9.72 -26.98
C PRO A 113 1.79 -10.24 -25.56
N ASP A 114 2.63 -11.27 -25.39
CA ASP A 114 2.93 -11.88 -24.07
C ASP A 114 3.42 -10.84 -23.04
N SER A 115 4.12 -9.83 -23.54
CA SER A 115 4.65 -8.71 -22.77
C SER A 115 3.55 -7.87 -22.11
N ILE A 116 2.37 -7.76 -22.73
CA ILE A 116 1.20 -7.02 -22.22
C ILE A 116 0.43 -7.88 -21.23
N VAL A 117 0.22 -9.16 -21.53
CA VAL A 117 -0.54 -10.10 -20.66
C VAL A 117 0.08 -10.19 -19.26
N THR A 118 1.41 -10.12 -19.18
CA THR A 118 2.18 -10.16 -17.92
C THR A 118 1.71 -9.11 -16.89
N PHE A 119 1.20 -7.95 -17.34
CA PHE A 119 0.81 -6.83 -16.47
C PHE A 119 -0.68 -6.77 -16.13
N LYS A 120 -1.46 -7.82 -16.41
CA LYS A 120 -2.83 -8.04 -15.87
C LYS A 120 -3.73 -6.79 -15.86
N CYS A 121 -4.06 -6.27 -17.04
CA CYS A 121 -4.93 -5.09 -17.23
C CYS A 121 -4.40 -3.76 -16.67
N GLN A 122 -3.09 -3.62 -16.44
CA GLN A 122 -2.52 -2.33 -16.07
C GLN A 122 -2.68 -1.30 -17.21
N LYS A 123 -2.87 -0.03 -16.84
CA LYS A 123 -2.86 1.09 -17.78
C LYS A 123 -1.43 1.37 -18.23
N PHE A 124 -1.19 1.40 -19.54
CA PHE A 124 0.12 1.72 -20.13
C PHE A 124 0.20 3.19 -20.57
N LEU A 125 -0.86 3.71 -21.20
CA LEU A 125 -0.92 5.10 -21.65
C LEU A 125 -2.06 5.85 -20.98
N SER A 126 -1.78 7.05 -20.50
CA SER A 126 -2.78 8.02 -20.08
C SER A 126 -3.32 8.82 -21.27
N PHE A 127 -4.51 9.39 -21.13
CA PHE A 127 -5.06 10.29 -22.16
C PHE A 127 -4.23 11.56 -22.38
N GLU A 128 -3.44 12.00 -21.41
CA GLU A 128 -2.55 13.15 -21.58
C GLU A 128 -1.43 12.84 -22.58
N GLU A 129 -0.92 11.61 -22.57
CA GLU A 129 0.13 11.13 -23.48
C GLU A 129 -0.38 10.94 -24.92
N THR A 130 -1.71 10.84 -25.11
CA THR A 130 -2.35 10.64 -26.43
C THR A 130 -3.25 11.80 -26.83
N LYS A 131 -3.10 12.98 -26.20
CA LYS A 131 -3.96 14.15 -26.41
C LYS A 131 -3.90 14.76 -27.81
N GLU A 132 -2.81 14.52 -28.53
CA GLU A 132 -2.57 15.06 -29.88
C GLU A 132 -3.06 14.11 -30.98
N PHE A 133 -3.46 12.88 -30.62
CA PHE A 133 -3.90 11.88 -31.58
C PHE A 133 -5.34 12.10 -32.00
N VAL A 134 -5.57 12.09 -33.31
CA VAL A 134 -6.86 12.38 -33.94
C VAL A 134 -7.30 11.18 -34.80
N SER A 135 -8.57 10.83 -34.70
CA SER A 135 -9.24 9.79 -35.50
C SER A 135 -9.53 10.26 -36.93
N CYS A 136 -9.97 9.34 -37.79
CA CYS A 136 -10.32 9.61 -39.19
C CYS A 136 -11.45 10.64 -39.35
N ASP A 137 -12.30 10.82 -38.34
CA ASP A 137 -13.41 11.78 -38.34
C ASP A 137 -13.06 13.16 -37.73
N GLY A 138 -11.78 13.37 -37.37
CA GLY A 138 -11.31 14.60 -36.73
C GLY A 138 -11.52 14.66 -35.22
N THR A 139 -12.09 13.62 -34.59
CA THR A 139 -12.24 13.55 -33.13
C THR A 139 -10.94 13.09 -32.46
N LEU A 140 -10.67 13.58 -31.24
CA LEU A 140 -9.53 13.12 -30.45
C LEU A 140 -9.69 11.63 -30.12
N VAL A 141 -8.61 10.86 -30.22
CA VAL A 141 -8.61 9.41 -29.95
C VAL A 141 -9.05 9.09 -28.51
N ASN A 142 -8.79 9.99 -27.56
CA ASN A 142 -9.26 9.88 -26.18
C ASN A 142 -10.79 9.83 -26.07
N ASN A 143 -11.47 10.54 -26.99
CA ASN A 143 -12.92 10.63 -27.08
C ASN A 143 -13.52 9.63 -28.07
N ALA A 144 -12.70 8.76 -28.66
CA ALA A 144 -13.16 7.77 -29.62
C ALA A 144 -14.23 6.86 -29.02
N ARG A 145 -15.28 6.62 -29.80
CA ARG A 145 -16.38 5.71 -29.47
C ARG A 145 -15.90 4.26 -29.55
N ASN A 146 -16.68 3.35 -28.97
CA ASN A 146 -16.41 1.92 -29.12
C ASN A 146 -16.47 1.51 -30.61
N TRP A 147 -15.46 0.78 -31.05
CA TRP A 147 -15.25 0.32 -32.42
C TRP A 147 -14.95 1.42 -33.44
N GLN A 148 -14.41 2.56 -32.99
CA GLN A 148 -14.01 3.64 -33.87
C GLN A 148 -12.64 3.34 -34.49
N GLU A 149 -12.57 3.43 -35.82
CA GLU A 149 -11.32 3.26 -36.55
C GLU A 149 -10.42 4.48 -36.40
N ILE A 150 -9.11 4.26 -36.31
CA ILE A 150 -8.09 5.32 -36.27
C ILE A 150 -7.12 5.16 -37.44
N PRO A 151 -6.46 6.25 -37.89
CA PRO A 151 -5.49 6.19 -38.96
C PRO A 151 -4.35 5.21 -38.66
N GLY A 152 -3.86 4.51 -39.69
CA GLY A 152 -2.86 3.46 -39.54
C GLY A 152 -1.58 3.91 -38.83
N ASN A 153 -1.10 5.12 -39.16
CA ASN A 153 0.06 5.73 -38.51
C ASN A 153 -0.19 6.01 -37.02
N ILE A 154 -1.36 6.55 -36.67
CA ILE A 154 -1.73 6.83 -35.27
C ILE A 154 -1.87 5.53 -34.47
N GLY A 155 -2.49 4.51 -35.06
CA GLY A 155 -2.60 3.20 -34.43
C GLY A 155 -1.25 2.54 -34.19
N GLU A 156 -0.33 2.66 -35.13
CA GLU A 156 1.04 2.16 -34.99
C GLU A 156 1.82 2.93 -33.92
N ASP A 157 1.75 4.27 -33.92
CA ASP A 157 2.36 5.12 -32.88
C ASP A 157 1.85 4.76 -31.47
N MET A 158 0.55 4.52 -31.32
CA MET A 158 -0.02 4.08 -30.05
C MET A 158 0.49 2.70 -29.60
N CYS A 159 0.63 1.75 -30.52
CA CYS A 159 1.18 0.42 -30.20
C CYS A 159 2.64 0.54 -29.76
N ASN A 160 3.44 1.34 -30.48
CA ASN A 160 4.84 1.60 -30.15
C ASN A 160 4.99 2.25 -28.75
N LEU A 161 4.17 3.25 -28.44
CA LEU A 161 4.16 3.88 -27.11
C LEU A 161 3.77 2.89 -26.00
N ILE A 162 2.82 1.99 -26.25
CA ILE A 162 2.48 0.91 -25.30
C ILE A 162 3.69 -0.01 -25.10
N ASP A 163 4.36 -0.41 -26.17
CA ASP A 163 5.52 -1.31 -26.10
C ASP A 163 6.72 -0.66 -25.38
N GLU A 164 6.98 0.63 -25.60
CA GLU A 164 7.97 1.40 -24.84
C GLU A 164 7.65 1.41 -23.34
N LYS A 165 6.38 1.65 -22.98
CA LYS A 165 5.93 1.63 -21.58
C LYS A 165 6.05 0.25 -20.95
N VAL A 166 5.77 -0.81 -21.71
CA VAL A 166 5.97 -2.20 -21.26
C VAL A 166 7.45 -2.47 -20.97
N VAL A 167 8.37 -1.99 -21.81
CA VAL A 167 9.82 -2.10 -21.59
C VAL A 167 10.26 -1.31 -20.35
N GLU A 168 9.77 -0.07 -20.19
CA GLU A 168 10.03 0.76 -19.01
C GLU A 168 9.57 0.06 -17.72
N MET A 169 8.37 -0.50 -17.73
CA MET A 169 7.81 -1.23 -16.59
C MET A 169 8.58 -2.50 -16.26
N LYS A 170 8.98 -3.29 -17.27
CA LYS A 170 9.82 -4.48 -17.07
C LYS A 170 11.17 -4.10 -16.46
N THR A 171 11.83 -3.08 -17.00
CA THR A 171 13.11 -2.58 -16.49
C THR A 171 12.98 -2.11 -15.04
N SER A 172 11.90 -1.38 -14.71
CA SER A 172 11.61 -0.95 -13.34
C SER A 172 11.37 -2.13 -12.39
N LEU A 173 10.66 -3.16 -12.85
CA LEU A 173 10.42 -4.37 -12.07
C LEU A 173 11.71 -5.18 -11.86
N GLU A 174 12.52 -5.34 -12.89
CA GLU A 174 13.83 -5.98 -12.81
C GLU A 174 14.79 -5.22 -11.90
N TYR A 175 14.83 -3.89 -11.98
CA TYR A 175 15.61 -3.07 -11.07
C TYR A 175 15.13 -3.20 -9.62
N LYS A 176 13.80 -3.26 -9.39
CA LYS A 176 13.23 -3.53 -8.06
C LYS A 176 13.63 -4.92 -7.56
N ASN A 177 13.56 -5.94 -8.43
CA ASN A 177 13.92 -7.30 -8.08
C ASN A 177 15.43 -7.42 -7.80
N GLN A 178 16.30 -6.83 -8.63
CA GLN A 178 17.75 -6.78 -8.39
C GLN A 178 18.09 -6.00 -7.12
N LYS A 179 17.38 -4.90 -6.82
CA LYS A 179 17.54 -4.17 -5.56
C LYS A 179 17.06 -5.00 -4.36
N MET A 180 16.04 -5.83 -4.54
CA MET A 180 15.51 -6.74 -3.53
C MET A 180 16.46 -7.94 -3.30
N ASP A 181 17.05 -8.47 -4.37
CA ASP A 181 18.06 -9.53 -4.35
C ASP A 181 19.40 -9.02 -3.80
N ASN A 182 19.76 -7.76 -4.05
CA ASN A 182 20.92 -7.11 -3.41
C ASN A 182 20.62 -6.65 -1.96
N CYS A 183 19.35 -6.70 -1.53
CA CYS A 183 18.90 -6.50 -0.15
C CYS A 183 18.74 -7.82 0.62
N THR A 184 19.28 -8.95 0.13
CA THR A 184 19.22 -10.23 0.88
C THR A 184 20.12 -10.29 2.11
N SER A 185 20.96 -9.28 2.35
CA SER A 185 21.45 -9.03 3.71
C SER A 185 20.57 -7.95 4.32
N ASN A 186 19.73 -8.32 5.28
CA ASN A 186 19.07 -7.34 6.12
C ASN A 186 20.18 -6.40 6.67
N PRO A 187 20.06 -5.07 6.46
CA PRO A 187 21.14 -4.14 6.75
C PRO A 187 21.56 -4.19 8.21
N PHE A 188 20.71 -4.67 9.12
CA PHE A 188 21.00 -4.83 10.53
C PHE A 188 21.08 -6.29 11.02
N LEU A 189 20.60 -7.28 10.26
CA LEU A 189 20.46 -8.67 10.74
C LEU A 189 21.02 -9.72 9.76
N ASP A 190 21.81 -10.65 10.27
CA ASP A 190 22.06 -11.93 9.59
C ASP A 190 21.10 -12.98 10.18
N SER A 191 20.23 -13.53 9.35
CA SER A 191 19.28 -14.59 9.69
C SER A 191 19.92 -15.79 10.41
N LYS A 192 21.23 -16.02 10.25
CA LYS A 192 21.96 -17.09 10.93
C LYS A 192 22.15 -16.86 12.43
N ILE A 193 22.19 -15.61 12.90
CA ILE A 193 22.47 -15.26 14.32
C ILE A 193 21.33 -15.68 15.26
N LEU A 194 20.12 -15.84 14.74
CA LEU A 194 18.91 -16.16 15.53
C LEU A 194 18.85 -17.61 16.02
N THR A 195 19.69 -18.51 15.49
CA THR A 195 19.56 -19.95 15.76
C THR A 195 20.32 -20.44 17.00
N GLU A 196 21.21 -19.64 17.59
CA GLU A 196 22.14 -20.11 18.64
C GLU A 196 22.27 -19.21 19.89
N ASN A 197 21.69 -17.99 19.89
CA ASN A 197 21.93 -16.99 20.96
C ASN A 197 20.69 -16.61 21.79
N SER A 198 20.90 -16.24 23.05
CA SER A 198 19.87 -15.68 23.93
C SER A 198 19.31 -14.36 23.37
N VAL A 199 18.01 -14.09 23.58
CA VAL A 199 17.32 -12.85 23.15
C VAL A 199 18.07 -11.59 23.60
N GLU A 200 18.75 -11.63 24.75
CA GLU A 200 19.56 -10.53 25.25
C GLU A 200 20.78 -10.21 24.37
N PHE A 201 21.46 -11.25 23.85
CA PHE A 201 22.58 -11.07 22.94
C PHE A 201 22.12 -10.46 21.62
N TYR A 202 20.96 -10.90 21.10
CA TYR A 202 20.33 -10.34 19.90
C TYR A 202 20.14 -8.82 20.01
N TRP A 203 19.54 -8.37 21.11
CA TRP A 203 19.30 -6.96 21.38
C TRP A 203 20.59 -6.15 21.47
N LYS A 204 21.60 -6.66 22.19
CA LYS A 204 22.90 -5.99 22.31
C LYS A 204 23.59 -5.83 20.96
N SER A 205 23.58 -6.87 20.14
CA SER A 205 24.15 -6.81 18.78
C SER A 205 23.41 -5.80 17.90
N PHE A 206 22.09 -5.74 17.98
CA PHE A 206 21.28 -4.83 17.18
C PHE A 206 21.50 -3.36 17.58
N VAL A 207 21.50 -3.06 18.89
CA VAL A 207 21.83 -1.73 19.41
C VAL A 207 23.23 -1.31 18.97
N LYS A 208 24.23 -2.17 19.18
CA LYS A 208 25.62 -1.90 18.80
C LYS A 208 25.75 -1.58 17.31
N LYS A 209 25.05 -2.31 16.44
CA LYS A 209 25.10 -2.08 15.00
C LYS A 209 24.47 -0.75 14.61
N VAL A 210 23.35 -0.37 15.23
CA VAL A 210 22.76 0.97 15.03
C VAL A 210 23.74 2.06 15.50
N GLU A 211 24.42 1.86 16.62
CA GLU A 211 25.43 2.81 17.11
C GLU A 211 26.60 2.97 16.15
N GLU A 212 27.12 1.86 15.60
CA GLU A 212 28.23 1.85 14.66
C GLU A 212 27.88 2.47 13.30
N GLU A 213 26.70 2.15 12.76
CA GLU A 213 26.32 2.54 11.40
C GLU A 213 25.58 3.88 11.31
N LEU A 214 24.81 4.24 12.35
CA LEU A 214 23.87 5.36 12.28
C LEU A 214 24.16 6.46 13.32
N GLY A 215 24.56 6.09 14.53
CA GLY A 215 24.89 7.02 15.61
C GLY A 215 24.28 6.66 16.97
N LYS A 216 24.50 7.52 17.97
CA LYS A 216 24.17 7.26 19.38
C LYS A 216 22.73 6.77 19.55
N VAL A 217 22.53 5.63 20.18
CA VAL A 217 21.18 5.16 20.54
C VAL A 217 20.71 5.86 21.80
N HIS A 218 19.44 6.27 21.84
CA HIS A 218 18.78 6.86 23.00
C HIS A 218 17.76 5.94 23.65
N LEU A 219 17.07 5.13 22.84
CA LEU A 219 16.13 4.12 23.31
C LEU A 219 16.22 2.89 22.41
N ALA A 220 16.22 1.71 23.02
CA ALA A 220 15.84 0.46 22.38
C ALA A 220 14.86 -0.29 23.29
N CYS A 221 13.76 -0.76 22.70
CA CYS A 221 12.73 -1.51 23.42
C CYS A 221 12.00 -2.47 22.48
N PRO A 222 11.37 -3.54 23.00
CA PRO A 222 10.43 -4.32 22.23
C PRO A 222 9.22 -3.44 21.91
N PHE A 223 8.58 -3.77 20.81
CA PHE A 223 7.42 -3.05 20.31
C PHE A 223 6.24 -4.01 20.19
N GLY A 224 5.11 -3.52 19.67
CA GLY A 224 3.92 -4.34 19.50
C GLY A 224 3.46 -5.00 20.81
N SER A 225 3.02 -6.25 20.74
CA SER A 225 2.32 -6.91 21.87
C SER A 225 3.19 -7.12 23.12
N GLN A 226 4.51 -7.22 22.97
CA GLN A 226 5.44 -7.54 24.05
C GLN A 226 5.52 -6.44 25.10
N ARG A 227 5.63 -5.16 24.68
CA ARG A 227 5.72 -4.03 25.62
C ARG A 227 4.48 -3.83 26.49
N TYR A 228 3.34 -4.38 26.07
CA TYR A 228 2.09 -4.29 26.81
C TYR A 228 1.82 -5.48 27.73
N ASN A 229 2.72 -6.48 27.75
CA ASN A 229 2.48 -7.79 28.35
C ASN A 229 1.27 -8.53 27.73
N LEU A 230 1.10 -8.44 26.41
CA LEU A 230 -0.02 -9.02 25.65
C LEU A 230 0.46 -10.01 24.57
N SER A 231 1.72 -10.46 24.63
CA SER A 231 2.26 -11.43 23.69
C SER A 231 1.65 -12.83 23.92
N THR A 232 1.47 -13.55 22.84
CA THR A 232 1.13 -14.97 22.79
C THR A 232 2.34 -15.75 22.24
N PRO A 233 2.40 -17.08 22.35
CA PRO A 233 3.51 -17.88 21.80
C PRO A 233 3.75 -17.67 20.30
N GLU A 234 2.72 -17.27 19.56
CA GLU A 234 2.75 -16.99 18.12
C GLU A 234 3.06 -15.52 17.79
N SER A 235 3.27 -14.68 18.80
CA SER A 235 3.56 -13.26 18.58
C SER A 235 4.97 -13.07 18.03
N ASP A 236 5.06 -12.18 17.05
CA ASP A 236 6.29 -11.69 16.46
C ASP A 236 7.14 -10.89 17.47
N ILE A 237 8.41 -10.71 17.11
CA ILE A 237 9.32 -9.79 17.80
C ILE A 237 9.32 -8.50 16.98
N ASP A 238 8.79 -7.43 17.57
CA ASP A 238 8.90 -6.09 17.04
C ASP A 238 10.00 -5.33 17.78
N VAL A 239 10.86 -4.62 17.05
CA VAL A 239 11.95 -3.80 17.59
C VAL A 239 11.68 -2.32 17.33
N PHE A 240 11.85 -1.48 18.36
CA PHE A 240 11.78 -0.04 18.22
C PHE A 240 13.04 0.62 18.77
N ILE A 241 13.70 1.43 17.93
CA ILE A 241 14.91 2.15 18.30
C ILE A 241 14.77 3.63 17.95
N VAL A 242 15.27 4.47 18.85
CA VAL A 242 15.48 5.89 18.61
C VAL A 242 16.97 6.17 18.69
N TYR A 243 17.52 6.72 17.61
CA TYR A 243 18.94 7.04 17.50
C TYR A 243 19.15 8.51 17.13
N GLN A 244 20.27 9.07 17.55
CA GLN A 244 20.75 10.37 17.17
C GLN A 244 21.82 10.19 16.08
N ALA A 245 21.51 10.62 14.87
CA ALA A 245 22.52 10.68 13.81
C ALA A 245 23.65 11.65 14.17
N LYS A 246 24.84 11.44 13.59
CA LYS A 246 25.95 12.36 13.78
C LYS A 246 25.58 13.74 13.26
N THR A 247 25.97 14.78 13.98
CA THR A 247 25.61 16.16 13.64
C THR A 247 26.22 16.59 12.31
N GLU A 248 27.39 16.05 11.96
CA GLU A 248 28.01 16.22 10.64
C GLU A 248 27.14 15.68 9.49
N ASP A 249 26.48 14.54 9.68
CA ASP A 249 25.61 13.94 8.64
C ASP A 249 24.34 14.77 8.44
N ILE A 250 23.80 15.35 9.52
CA ILE A 250 22.64 16.24 9.47
C ILE A 250 22.96 17.54 8.71
N LEU A 251 24.15 18.10 8.93
CA LEU A 251 24.60 19.35 8.30
C LEU A 251 25.25 19.13 6.92
N GLY A 252 25.58 17.88 6.59
CA GLY A 252 26.23 17.48 5.36
C GLY A 252 25.26 17.39 4.17
N PHE A 253 25.81 17.06 3.00
CA PHE A 253 25.04 16.95 1.75
C PHE A 253 24.23 15.65 1.64
N ASN A 254 24.44 14.69 2.56
CA ASN A 254 23.78 13.39 2.58
C ASN A 254 23.09 13.18 3.94
N PRO A 255 21.90 13.79 4.15
CA PRO A 255 21.22 13.70 5.44
C PRO A 255 20.83 12.26 5.77
N PRO A 256 20.82 11.89 7.07
CA PRO A 256 20.47 10.55 7.52
C PRO A 256 19.00 10.23 7.21
N LYS A 257 18.70 8.93 7.05
CA LYS A 257 17.32 8.47 6.91
C LYS A 257 16.56 8.69 8.22
N GLN A 258 15.49 9.48 8.16
CA GLN A 258 14.67 9.77 9.34
C GLN A 258 13.87 8.58 9.87
N THR A 259 13.58 7.58 9.03
CA THR A 259 12.86 6.36 9.41
C THR A 259 13.41 5.19 8.62
N ILE A 260 13.77 4.12 9.32
CA ILE A 260 14.27 2.89 8.73
C ILE A 260 13.39 1.74 9.22
N LYS A 261 12.90 0.95 8.27
CA LYS A 261 12.10 -0.25 8.52
C LYS A 261 12.58 -1.36 7.59
N ASN A 262 12.45 -2.60 8.02
CA ASN A 262 12.59 -3.75 7.13
C ASN A 262 11.29 -4.08 6.40
N HIS A 263 11.39 -5.04 5.48
CA HIS A 263 10.26 -5.59 4.75
C HIS A 263 9.46 -6.58 5.60
N GLU A 264 8.13 -6.63 5.39
CA GLU A 264 7.13 -7.46 6.10
C GLU A 264 7.36 -8.99 6.03
N LYS A 265 8.49 -9.47 5.48
CA LYS A 265 8.81 -10.90 5.30
C LYS A 265 9.98 -11.37 6.15
N GLU A 266 10.53 -10.51 7.01
CA GLU A 266 11.65 -10.86 7.87
C GLU A 266 11.18 -11.41 9.22
N LEU A 267 12.05 -12.13 9.92
CA LEU A 267 11.72 -12.82 11.18
C LEU A 267 11.42 -11.86 12.35
N CYS A 268 11.82 -10.60 12.24
CA CYS A 268 11.66 -9.58 13.26
C CYS A 268 11.42 -8.24 12.60
N ASP A 269 10.25 -7.64 12.80
CA ASP A 269 9.94 -6.31 12.29
C ASP A 269 10.66 -5.26 13.13
N TYR A 270 11.33 -4.29 12.51
CA TYR A 270 11.96 -3.20 13.23
C TYR A 270 11.58 -1.83 12.68
N THR A 271 11.49 -0.86 13.59
CA THR A 271 11.36 0.56 13.29
C THR A 271 12.46 1.32 14.01
N VAL A 272 13.36 1.91 13.24
CA VAL A 272 14.43 2.76 13.74
C VAL A 272 14.12 4.20 13.33
N LEU A 273 14.02 5.10 14.30
CA LEU A 273 13.73 6.51 14.10
C LEU A 273 14.92 7.37 14.47
N GLU A 274 15.22 8.33 13.60
CA GLU A 274 16.14 9.41 13.94
C GLU A 274 15.47 10.30 15.02
N ILE A 275 16.24 10.83 15.97
CA ILE A 275 15.75 11.53 17.16
C ILE A 275 14.87 12.74 16.81
N PHE A 276 15.20 13.49 15.76
CA PHE A 276 14.36 14.58 15.25
C PHE A 276 13.01 14.04 14.80
N ARG A 277 13.00 12.96 14.02
CA ARG A 277 11.77 12.35 13.54
C ARG A 277 10.92 11.79 14.68
N TYR A 278 11.54 11.20 15.69
CA TYR A 278 10.86 10.77 16.91
C TYR A 278 10.20 11.96 17.62
N THR A 279 10.91 13.07 17.80
CA THR A 279 10.35 14.26 18.46
C THR A 279 9.24 14.93 17.65
N GLU A 280 9.29 14.92 16.32
CA GLU A 280 8.17 15.36 15.47
C GLU A 280 6.91 14.53 15.71
N LEU A 281 7.06 13.20 15.73
CA LEU A 281 5.95 12.27 15.96
C LEU A 281 5.42 12.37 17.40
N LEU A 282 6.31 12.58 18.37
CA LEU A 282 5.93 12.84 19.76
C LEU A 282 5.12 14.15 19.85
N LEU A 283 5.58 15.22 19.16
CA LEU A 283 4.86 16.49 19.06
C LEU A 283 3.55 16.40 18.30
N SER A 284 3.35 15.40 17.42
CA SER A 284 2.04 15.17 16.80
C SER A 284 1.10 14.35 17.69
N GLY A 285 1.60 13.77 18.77
CA GLY A 285 0.83 12.89 19.66
C GLY A 285 0.78 11.44 19.22
N ASP A 286 1.70 11.00 18.34
CA ASP A 286 1.72 9.63 17.84
C ASP A 286 1.81 8.65 19.02
N ALA A 287 0.77 7.85 19.20
CA ALA A 287 0.65 6.94 20.33
C ALA A 287 1.85 6.00 20.48
N ARG A 288 2.51 5.65 19.36
CA ARG A 288 3.67 4.75 19.38
C ARG A 288 4.87 5.38 20.09
N CYS A 289 5.07 6.68 19.87
CA CYS A 289 6.12 7.50 20.45
C CYS A 289 5.76 8.01 21.86
N VAL A 290 4.50 8.35 22.11
CA VAL A 290 4.10 8.75 23.47
C VAL A 290 4.23 7.59 24.44
N GLU A 291 3.74 6.39 24.06
CA GLU A 291 3.80 5.21 24.92
C GLU A 291 5.26 4.79 25.23
N THR A 292 6.26 5.15 24.41
CA THR A 292 7.67 4.86 24.76
C THR A 292 8.20 5.67 25.95
N LEU A 293 7.49 6.73 26.37
CA LEU A 293 7.83 7.49 27.58
C LEU A 293 7.35 6.81 28.87
N PHE A 294 6.46 5.82 28.77
CA PHE A 294 5.81 5.15 29.90
C PHE A 294 6.11 3.63 29.92
N LEU A 295 7.25 3.24 29.36
CA LEU A 295 7.67 1.84 29.35
C LEU A 295 7.98 1.36 30.76
N HIS A 296 7.54 0.13 31.07
CA HIS A 296 7.98 -0.56 32.27
C HIS A 296 9.46 -0.93 32.15
N GLU A 297 10.19 -0.90 33.27
CA GLU A 297 11.64 -1.15 33.29
C GLU A 297 12.02 -2.48 32.65
N SER A 298 11.21 -3.54 32.84
CA SER A 298 11.44 -4.85 32.22
C SER A 298 11.29 -4.86 30.69
N SER A 299 10.70 -3.83 30.10
CA SER A 299 10.54 -3.65 28.66
C SER A 299 11.60 -2.71 28.08
N ILE A 300 12.45 -2.09 28.90
CA ILE A 300 13.52 -1.24 28.39
C ILE A 300 14.75 -2.11 28.19
N ILE A 301 15.21 -2.19 26.94
CA ILE A 301 16.44 -2.93 26.60
C ILE A 301 17.64 -2.01 26.79
N TYR A 302 17.51 -0.78 26.33
CA TYR A 302 18.49 0.28 26.52
C TYR A 302 17.78 1.63 26.56
N ALA A 303 18.19 2.51 27.48
CA ALA A 303 17.80 3.90 27.48
C ALA A 303 18.99 4.75 27.93
N SER A 304 19.31 5.81 27.18
CA SER A 304 20.38 6.72 27.56
C SER A 304 19.95 7.59 28.77
N PRO A 305 20.90 8.15 29.54
CA PRO A 305 20.57 9.03 30.66
C PRO A 305 19.65 10.20 30.27
N GLU A 306 19.86 10.76 29.08
CA GLU A 306 19.10 11.89 28.54
C GLU A 306 17.68 11.52 28.08
N TRP A 307 17.35 10.22 28.01
CA TRP A 307 16.03 9.74 27.57
C TRP A 307 14.91 10.04 28.58
N ARG A 308 15.25 10.22 29.86
CA ARG A 308 14.28 10.25 30.97
C ARG A 308 13.64 11.63 31.23
N GLU A 309 13.73 12.54 30.27
CA GLU A 309 13.41 13.97 30.51
C GLU A 309 12.07 14.43 29.90
N PHE A 310 11.23 13.53 29.34
CA PHE A 310 10.02 13.92 28.58
C PHE A 310 8.71 13.44 29.21
N GLN A 311 7.69 14.30 29.17
CA GLN A 311 6.28 13.92 29.34
C GLN A 311 5.41 14.74 28.35
N CYS A 312 4.49 14.08 27.62
CA CYS A 312 3.62 14.71 26.61
C CYS A 312 2.24 14.03 26.57
N LEU A 313 1.43 14.24 27.61
CA LEU A 313 0.17 13.52 27.81
C LEU A 313 -1.02 14.09 27.00
N ASP A 314 -1.06 15.40 26.72
CA ASP A 314 -2.29 16.03 26.22
C ASP A 314 -2.58 15.72 24.75
N LYS A 315 -1.53 15.61 23.92
CA LYS A 315 -1.68 15.29 22.49
C LYS A 315 -2.00 13.83 22.22
N TYR A 316 -1.62 12.95 23.14
CA TYR A 316 -1.98 11.52 23.09
C TYR A 316 -3.49 11.32 22.98
N LEU A 317 -4.27 12.16 23.66
CA LEU A 317 -5.74 12.08 23.67
C LEU A 317 -6.34 12.28 22.29
N ARG A 318 -5.79 13.17 21.44
CA ARG A 318 -6.36 13.41 20.11
C ARG A 318 -6.24 12.20 19.20
N ASP A 319 -5.07 11.54 19.21
CA ASP A 319 -4.81 10.35 18.39
C ASP A 319 -5.47 9.09 18.95
N ALA A 320 -5.52 8.94 20.28
CA ALA A 320 -6.17 7.81 20.93
C ALA A 320 -7.70 7.81 20.77
N GLN A 321 -8.33 8.99 20.75
CA GLN A 321 -9.80 9.15 20.71
C GLN A 321 -10.37 9.23 19.29
N GLY A 322 -9.58 9.74 18.33
CA GLY A 322 -9.97 9.88 16.92
C GLY A 322 -9.51 8.73 16.02
N SER A 323 -9.04 7.62 16.63
CA SER A 323 -8.23 6.62 15.94
C SER A 323 -8.89 6.12 14.66
N ASN A 324 -8.15 6.19 13.56
CA ASN A 324 -8.51 5.59 12.27
C ASN A 324 -8.95 4.13 12.45
N GLY A 325 -8.52 3.47 13.52
CA GLY A 325 -8.97 2.13 13.90
C GLY A 325 -10.48 2.02 14.15
N VAL A 326 -11.09 2.91 14.94
CA VAL A 326 -12.56 2.86 15.18
C VAL A 326 -13.32 3.04 13.85
N LYS A 327 -12.90 4.00 13.02
CA LYS A 327 -13.48 4.22 11.68
C LYS A 327 -13.33 2.99 10.78
N GLN A 328 -12.18 2.33 10.82
CA GLN A 328 -11.93 1.09 10.09
C GLN A 328 -12.81 -0.06 10.60
N LEU A 329 -12.99 -0.19 11.92
CA LEU A 329 -13.84 -1.20 12.53
C LEU A 329 -15.32 -1.00 12.18
N VAL A 330 -15.82 0.23 12.25
CA VAL A 330 -17.19 0.58 11.82
C VAL A 330 -17.39 0.25 10.35
N LYS A 331 -16.48 0.70 9.48
CA LYS A 331 -16.53 0.39 8.04
C LYS A 331 -16.53 -1.11 7.79
N TRP A 332 -15.73 -1.88 8.54
CA TRP A 332 -15.72 -3.33 8.43
C TRP A 332 -17.08 -3.92 8.84
N LYS A 333 -17.67 -3.50 9.96
CA LYS A 333 -18.97 -4.00 10.42
C LYS A 333 -20.10 -3.66 9.44
N THR A 334 -20.12 -2.45 8.86
CA THR A 334 -21.11 -2.08 7.83
C THR A 334 -21.04 -2.99 6.60
N ASN A 335 -19.85 -3.44 6.22
CA ASN A 335 -19.70 -4.39 5.11
C ASN A 335 -20.01 -5.85 5.50
N HIS A 336 -20.24 -6.14 6.78
CA HIS A 336 -20.39 -7.48 7.35
C HIS A 336 -21.46 -7.50 8.46
N GLU A 337 -22.63 -6.92 8.21
CA GLU A 337 -23.64 -6.62 9.23
C GLU A 337 -24.02 -7.84 10.11
N ASN A 338 -24.07 -9.04 9.52
CA ASN A 338 -24.49 -10.28 10.18
C ASN A 338 -23.35 -11.07 10.85
N ILE A 339 -22.12 -10.55 10.88
CA ILE A 339 -20.97 -11.25 11.50
C ILE A 339 -20.78 -10.73 12.93
N GLU A 340 -20.95 -11.62 13.91
CA GLU A 340 -20.59 -11.36 15.33
C GLU A 340 -19.22 -11.93 15.70
N ASN A 341 -18.82 -13.05 15.08
CA ASN A 341 -17.51 -13.65 15.31
C ASN A 341 -16.46 -12.93 14.47
N ILE A 342 -15.53 -12.25 15.14
CA ILE A 342 -14.55 -11.40 14.48
C ILE A 342 -13.41 -12.25 13.89
N PRO A 343 -13.00 -12.02 12.62
CA PRO A 343 -11.81 -12.65 12.07
C PRO A 343 -10.53 -12.19 12.79
N THR A 344 -9.51 -13.05 12.89
CA THR A 344 -8.25 -12.78 13.60
C THR A 344 -7.59 -11.43 13.23
N LYS A 345 -7.64 -11.04 11.95
CA LYS A 345 -7.09 -9.76 11.49
C LYS A 345 -7.82 -8.55 12.10
N ILE A 346 -9.14 -8.61 12.19
CA ILE A 346 -9.96 -7.56 12.79
C ILE A 346 -9.84 -7.60 14.31
N ASN A 347 -9.63 -8.77 14.88
CA ASN A 347 -9.32 -8.93 16.30
C ASN A 347 -8.02 -8.19 16.70
N LYS A 348 -6.96 -8.30 15.88
CA LYS A 348 -5.73 -7.50 16.02
C LYS A 348 -6.03 -5.99 16.03
N LEU A 349 -6.98 -5.53 15.22
CA LEU A 349 -7.41 -4.14 15.21
C LEU A 349 -8.19 -3.77 16.49
N CYS A 350 -9.13 -4.61 16.92
CA CYS A 350 -9.97 -4.37 18.11
C CYS A 350 -9.14 -4.19 19.38
N TYR A 351 -8.17 -5.07 19.66
CA TYR A 351 -7.38 -4.94 20.90
C TYR A 351 -6.54 -3.65 20.89
N VAL A 352 -6.02 -3.22 19.73
CA VAL A 352 -5.28 -1.95 19.62
C VAL A 352 -6.21 -0.77 19.95
N ILE A 353 -7.44 -0.76 19.40
CA ILE A 353 -8.44 0.27 19.69
C ILE A 353 -8.73 0.34 21.19
N VAL A 354 -9.12 -0.79 21.80
CA VAL A 354 -9.50 -0.83 23.21
C VAL A 354 -8.34 -0.42 24.11
N ARG A 355 -7.11 -0.87 23.82
CA ARG A 355 -5.91 -0.49 24.59
C ARG A 355 -5.65 1.01 24.54
N LEU A 356 -5.73 1.63 23.36
CA LEU A 356 -5.55 3.07 23.21
C LEU A 356 -6.61 3.85 23.98
N LEU A 357 -7.86 3.39 23.93
CA LEU A 357 -8.97 4.00 24.67
C LEU A 357 -8.85 3.81 26.19
N GLN A 358 -8.37 2.67 26.68
CA GLN A 358 -8.07 2.47 28.10
C GLN A 358 -7.02 3.48 28.59
N ASN A 359 -5.93 3.64 27.84
CA ASN A 359 -4.89 4.63 28.16
C ASN A 359 -5.44 6.06 28.11
N ALA A 360 -6.30 6.39 27.14
CA ALA A 360 -6.93 7.70 27.07
C ALA A 360 -7.91 7.93 28.24
N SER A 361 -8.66 6.92 28.65
CA SER A 361 -9.50 6.93 29.86
C SER A 361 -8.64 7.19 31.11
N ASP A 362 -7.51 6.51 31.26
CA ASP A 362 -6.58 6.76 32.38
C ASP A 362 -6.15 8.24 32.42
N VAL A 363 -5.72 8.80 31.30
CA VAL A 363 -5.27 10.20 31.22
C VAL A 363 -6.38 11.19 31.59
N VAL A 364 -7.61 11.02 31.09
CA VAL A 364 -8.73 11.93 31.45
C VAL A 364 -9.17 11.78 32.92
N ASN A 365 -8.75 10.72 33.60
CA ASN A 365 -8.97 10.50 35.03
C ASN A 365 -7.78 10.93 35.90
N GLY A 366 -6.78 11.60 35.32
CA GLY A 366 -5.57 12.03 36.02
C GLY A 366 -4.62 10.89 36.40
N LYS A 367 -4.74 9.74 35.73
CA LYS A 367 -3.81 8.61 35.88
C LYS A 367 -2.76 8.64 34.75
N GLU A 368 -1.62 8.03 35.01
CA GLU A 368 -0.57 7.86 34.00
C GLU A 368 -0.96 6.78 32.97
N ILE A 369 -0.35 6.87 31.78
CA ILE A 369 -0.53 5.87 30.72
C ILE A 369 0.04 4.53 31.18
N LYS A 370 -0.80 3.48 31.21
CA LYS A 370 -0.35 2.12 31.50
C LYS A 370 0.03 1.38 30.22
N VAL A 371 1.33 1.36 29.91
CA VAL A 371 1.83 0.57 28.78
C VAL A 371 1.86 -0.91 29.17
N PHE A 372 2.63 -1.27 30.19
CA PHE A 372 2.69 -2.63 30.70
C PHE A 372 1.50 -2.92 31.63
N ARG A 373 0.80 -4.04 31.40
CA ARG A 373 -0.33 -4.46 32.25
C ARG A 373 0.03 -5.74 33.00
N THR A 374 -0.21 -5.76 34.31
CA THR A 374 0.07 -6.92 35.18
C THR A 374 -0.92 -8.07 34.91
N GLU A 375 -0.58 -9.30 35.30
CA GLU A 375 -1.46 -10.48 35.13
C GLU A 375 -2.83 -10.32 35.81
N GLU A 376 -2.85 -9.60 36.92
CA GLU A 376 -4.05 -9.36 37.73
C GLU A 376 -4.92 -8.22 37.20
N SER A 377 -4.44 -7.47 36.20
CA SER A 377 -5.18 -6.33 35.64
C SER A 377 -6.42 -6.78 34.86
N GLU A 378 -7.59 -6.29 35.25
CA GLU A 378 -8.84 -6.50 34.51
C GLU A 378 -8.73 -6.01 33.06
N GLU A 379 -8.02 -4.89 32.84
CA GLU A 379 -7.73 -4.34 31.51
C GLU A 379 -6.95 -5.36 30.66
N LYS A 380 -5.91 -6.00 31.24
CA LYS A 380 -5.16 -7.05 30.55
C LYS A 380 -6.05 -8.23 30.22
N GLN A 381 -6.82 -8.72 31.20
CA GLN A 381 -7.68 -9.87 31.00
C GLN A 381 -8.67 -9.63 29.86
N PHE A 382 -9.27 -8.44 29.81
CA PHE A 382 -10.16 -8.05 28.71
C PHE A 382 -9.44 -8.03 27.36
N LEU A 383 -8.27 -7.40 27.26
CA LEU A 383 -7.48 -7.37 26.02
C LEU A 383 -7.04 -8.77 25.57
N MET A 384 -6.73 -9.68 26.50
CA MET A 384 -6.38 -11.06 26.19
C MET A 384 -7.59 -11.88 25.71
N LYS A 385 -8.79 -11.65 26.27
CA LYS A 385 -10.04 -12.24 25.74
C LYS A 385 -10.30 -11.80 24.31
N ILE A 386 -10.06 -10.52 24.00
CA ILE A 386 -10.07 -10.04 22.60
C ILE A 386 -9.08 -10.87 21.80
N ARG A 387 -7.78 -10.87 22.13
CA ARG A 387 -6.74 -11.58 21.35
C ARG A 387 -7.01 -13.07 21.12
N ARG A 388 -7.64 -13.76 22.07
CA ARG A 388 -8.00 -15.19 21.98
C ARG A 388 -9.30 -15.45 21.21
N ASN A 389 -9.93 -14.40 20.71
CA ASN A 389 -11.21 -14.43 20.01
C ASN A 389 -12.36 -14.98 20.86
N GLU A 390 -12.33 -14.66 22.16
CA GLU A 390 -13.33 -15.11 23.14
C GLU A 390 -14.52 -14.12 23.28
N LEU A 391 -14.42 -12.94 22.67
CA LEU A 391 -15.45 -11.91 22.70
C LEU A 391 -16.07 -11.68 21.32
N THR A 392 -17.36 -11.39 21.33
CA THR A 392 -18.14 -10.99 20.15
C THR A 392 -17.88 -9.52 19.78
N TYR A 393 -18.27 -9.14 18.56
CA TYR A 393 -18.27 -7.73 18.16
C TYR A 393 -19.09 -6.86 19.10
N SER A 394 -20.30 -7.29 19.47
CA SER A 394 -21.16 -6.52 20.37
C SER A 394 -20.51 -6.23 21.73
N GLU A 395 -19.86 -7.22 22.34
CA GLU A 395 -19.17 -7.06 23.63
C GLU A 395 -18.00 -6.08 23.53
N ILE A 396 -17.18 -6.21 22.49
CA ILE A 396 -16.04 -5.32 22.23
C ILE A 396 -16.53 -3.89 21.96
N TRP A 397 -17.58 -3.75 21.15
CA TRP A 397 -18.14 -2.45 20.78
C TRP A 397 -18.77 -1.73 21.98
N SER A 398 -19.39 -2.49 22.89
CA SER A 398 -19.91 -1.94 24.14
C SER A 398 -18.79 -1.33 24.99
N GLU A 399 -17.64 -2.00 25.10
CA GLU A 399 -16.50 -1.46 25.85
C GLU A 399 -15.86 -0.25 25.16
N ILE A 400 -15.73 -0.28 23.83
CA ILE A 400 -15.27 0.87 23.04
C ILE A 400 -16.16 2.09 23.31
N THR A 401 -17.48 1.91 23.22
CA THR A 401 -18.46 2.99 23.43
C THR A 401 -18.37 3.53 24.86
N ARG A 402 -18.31 2.64 25.87
CA ARG A 402 -18.16 3.02 27.28
C ARG A 402 -16.93 3.90 27.50
N LEU A 403 -15.77 3.50 26.97
CA LEU A 403 -14.52 4.25 27.10
C LEU A 403 -14.60 5.60 26.37
N GLN A 404 -15.15 5.65 25.16
CA GLN A 404 -15.33 6.89 24.40
C GLN A 404 -16.24 7.89 25.12
N ASP A 405 -17.35 7.42 25.70
CA ASP A 405 -18.28 8.27 26.46
C ASP A 405 -17.63 8.84 27.72
N GLU A 406 -16.83 8.04 28.42
CA GLU A 406 -16.10 8.45 29.62
C GLU A 406 -15.08 9.55 29.29
N ILE A 407 -14.33 9.32 28.21
CA ILE A 407 -13.37 10.25 27.65
C ILE A 407 -14.01 11.59 27.26
N GLU A 408 -15.11 11.54 26.50
CA GLU A 408 -15.73 12.73 25.92
C GLU A 408 -16.20 13.70 27.01
N LYS A 409 -16.63 13.15 28.16
CA LYS A 409 -17.08 13.94 29.31
C LYS A 409 -15.96 14.75 29.97
N LYS A 410 -14.72 14.26 29.93
CA LYS A 410 -13.60 14.81 30.72
C LYS A 410 -12.47 15.41 29.89
N LYS A 411 -12.42 15.16 28.57
CA LYS A 411 -11.29 15.59 27.71
C LYS A 411 -11.04 17.10 27.71
N ASN A 412 -12.06 17.92 27.98
CA ASN A 412 -11.93 19.39 28.01
C ASN A 412 -11.30 19.90 29.32
N GLU A 413 -11.13 19.04 30.33
CA GLU A 413 -10.54 19.39 31.63
C GLU A 413 -9.00 19.29 31.60
N ILE A 414 -8.43 18.81 30.50
CA ILE A 414 -6.99 18.54 30.37
C ILE A 414 -6.33 19.77 29.75
N ASN A 415 -5.36 20.33 30.47
CA ASN A 415 -4.69 21.57 30.11
C ASN A 415 -3.65 21.31 29.00
N ASP A 416 -3.70 22.06 27.89
CA ASP A 416 -2.82 21.88 26.72
C ASP A 416 -1.66 22.89 26.78
N ASP A 417 -0.55 22.55 27.42
CA ASP A 417 0.65 23.41 27.43
C ASP A 417 1.61 23.08 26.27
N LYS A 418 1.08 23.23 25.03
CA LYS A 418 1.81 22.89 23.79
C LYS A 418 3.08 23.73 23.59
N ILE A 419 3.05 25.00 23.98
CA ILE A 419 4.16 25.94 23.74
C ILE A 419 5.37 25.53 24.58
N SER A 420 5.14 25.10 25.82
CA SER A 420 6.19 24.61 26.72
C SER A 420 6.93 23.39 26.16
N LEU A 421 6.20 22.39 25.66
CA LEU A 421 6.82 21.15 25.16
C LEU A 421 7.63 21.34 23.88
N GLN A 422 7.13 22.12 22.91
CA GLN A 422 7.87 22.34 21.67
C GLN A 422 9.20 23.06 21.93
N THR A 423 9.16 24.14 22.71
CA THR A 423 10.38 24.87 23.10
C THR A 423 11.35 23.99 23.89
N PHE A 424 10.83 23.13 24.76
CA PHE A 424 11.63 22.14 25.47
C PHE A 424 12.32 21.16 24.52
N LEU A 425 11.58 20.51 23.62
CA LEU A 425 12.13 19.52 22.68
C LEU A 425 13.14 20.14 21.72
N GLU A 426 12.87 21.35 21.21
CA GLU A 426 13.83 22.09 20.38
C GLU A 426 15.13 22.37 21.15
N SER A 427 15.02 22.87 22.39
CA SER A 427 16.19 23.13 23.23
C SER A 427 16.97 21.85 23.53
N TRP A 428 16.27 20.78 23.86
CA TRP A 428 16.86 19.48 24.15
C TRP A 428 17.58 18.90 22.93
N LEU A 429 16.96 18.92 21.74
CA LEU A 429 17.60 18.49 20.50
C LEU A 429 18.87 19.28 20.21
N LEU A 430 18.83 20.61 20.36
CA LEU A 430 20.00 21.46 20.18
C LEU A 430 21.12 21.10 21.16
N CYS A 431 20.78 20.83 22.42
CA CYS A 431 21.74 20.32 23.42
C CYS A 431 22.36 18.98 22.99
N GLN A 432 21.56 18.02 22.53
CA GLN A 432 22.05 16.72 22.05
C GLN A 432 23.00 16.88 20.85
N ARG A 433 22.65 17.71 19.87
CA ARG A 433 23.51 17.98 18.70
C ARG A 433 24.80 18.69 19.09
N LYS A 434 24.73 19.67 20.00
CA LYS A 434 25.91 20.37 20.49
C LYS A 434 26.86 19.42 21.23
N SER A 435 26.34 18.57 22.11
CA SER A 435 27.16 17.56 22.81
C SER A 435 27.88 16.66 21.82
N ASN A 436 27.14 16.13 20.83
CA ASN A 436 27.72 15.25 19.82
C ASN A 436 28.82 15.90 18.97
N LEU A 437 28.77 17.21 18.72
CA LEU A 437 29.87 17.91 18.06
C LEU A 437 31.12 18.03 18.95
N LEU A 438 30.93 18.26 20.25
CA LEU A 438 32.03 18.40 21.21
C LEU A 438 32.72 17.08 21.52
N ASP A 439 31.98 15.97 21.52
CA ASP A 439 32.51 14.62 21.77
C ASP A 439 33.38 14.10 20.60
N ASN A 440 33.31 14.73 19.42
CA ASN A 440 34.06 14.37 18.21
C ASN A 440 35.28 15.27 17.93
N THR A 441 35.55 16.26 18.78
CA THR A 441 36.74 17.14 18.77
C THR A 441 37.66 16.82 19.92
#